data_AF-A0A5C4RXN6-F1
#
_entry.id   AF-A0A5C4RXN6-F1
#
_cell.length_a   1.000
_cell.length_b   1.000
_cell.length_c   1.000
_cell.angle_alpha   90.00
_cell.angle_beta   90.00
_cell.angle_gamma   90.00
#
_symmetry.space_group_name_H-M   'P 1'
#
loop_
_entity.id
_entity.type
_entity.pdbx_description
1 polymer ?
#
loop_
_entity_poly.entity_id
_entity_poly.type
_entity_poly.pdbx_seq_one_letter_code
_entity_poly.pdbx_strand_id
1 'polypeptide(L)'
;MFPVVQVPSREAGIFEPLGTKAKFWFDDNRSLFKEGRVGTGENWAEVVCAELAELLGLPHASYRLAEFVDQGHVRRGVSTPNFVPTNARLVLGNELIKPVASFETAVRQIRRQEHTIRRIATVMKMSSLLPPLDWTPPSGVEGAGGTMAGYLLLDALVANQDRHEENWGLVVRDGRLYLAPTFDHASSLGRNERDEVRRKKLDATASDHSVVGYARRARSQIFSSDGARLTTHDAFRHISAIFPSGAQFWLDRLGTLSEASFRDVLNQVPNDWISETAREFAVQMLVTNRLALLEK
;
A
#
# COMPACT_ATOMS: atom_id res chain seq x y z
N MET A 1 3.73 -14.48 15.96
CA MET A 1 3.93 -14.97 14.58
C MET A 1 2.58 -14.91 13.89
N PHE A 2 2.52 -14.39 12.67
CA PHE A 2 1.29 -14.23 11.91
C PHE A 2 0.68 -15.59 11.58
N PRO A 3 -0.63 -15.76 11.79
CA PRO A 3 -1.31 -17.00 11.43
C PRO A 3 -1.37 -17.14 9.91
N VAL A 4 -1.19 -18.38 9.44
CA VAL A 4 -1.46 -18.76 8.05
C VAL A 4 -2.85 -19.38 8.03
N VAL A 5 -3.79 -18.75 7.31
CA VAL A 5 -5.16 -19.23 7.20
C VAL A 5 -5.30 -20.20 6.03
N GLN A 6 -6.11 -21.24 6.21
CA GLN A 6 -6.46 -22.16 5.13
C GLN A 6 -7.73 -21.64 4.44
N VAL A 7 -7.64 -21.37 3.15
CA VAL A 7 -8.79 -20.99 2.32
C VAL A 7 -9.52 -22.26 1.90
N PRO A 8 -10.81 -22.43 2.22
CA PRO A 8 -11.55 -23.63 1.89
C PRO A 8 -11.63 -23.84 0.37
N SER A 9 -11.21 -25.02 -0.10
CA SER A 9 -11.20 -25.35 -1.54
C SER A 9 -12.59 -25.34 -2.18
N ARG A 10 -13.63 -25.61 -1.39
CA ARG A 10 -15.05 -25.63 -1.82
C ARG A 10 -15.67 -24.24 -1.95
N GLU A 11 -14.99 -23.20 -1.48
CA GLU A 11 -15.50 -21.83 -1.43
C GLU A 11 -14.83 -20.91 -2.44
N ALA A 12 -14.05 -21.44 -3.39
CA ALA A 12 -13.56 -20.67 -4.51
C ALA A 12 -14.74 -20.17 -5.36
N GLY A 13 -15.15 -18.93 -5.08
CA GLY A 13 -16.34 -18.31 -5.63
C GLY A 13 -16.02 -17.49 -6.87
N ILE A 14 -16.43 -16.22 -6.85
CA ILE A 14 -16.45 -15.37 -8.04
C ILE A 14 -15.04 -14.90 -8.38
N PHE A 15 -14.65 -15.06 -9.65
CA PHE A 15 -13.42 -14.49 -10.20
C PHE A 15 -13.44 -12.97 -10.10
N GLU A 16 -12.35 -12.38 -9.59
CA GLU A 16 -12.21 -10.93 -9.47
C GLU A 16 -11.30 -10.40 -10.60
N PRO A 17 -11.86 -9.72 -11.62
CA PRO A 17 -11.13 -9.39 -12.84
C PRO A 17 -10.18 -8.19 -12.74
N LEU A 18 -10.28 -7.35 -11.69
CA LEU A 18 -9.43 -6.16 -11.57
C LEU A 18 -7.96 -6.53 -11.26
N GLY A 19 -6.97 -5.81 -11.77
CA GLY A 19 -5.56 -6.13 -11.52
C GLY A 19 -5.02 -7.33 -12.30
N THR A 20 -3.84 -7.85 -11.91
CA THR A 20 -3.06 -8.82 -12.73
C THR A 20 -2.80 -10.17 -12.05
N LYS A 21 -3.20 -10.32 -10.79
CA LYS A 21 -2.98 -11.55 -10.02
C LYS A 21 -4.21 -12.46 -10.10
N ALA A 22 -4.01 -13.76 -9.95
CA ALA A 22 -5.11 -14.68 -9.74
C ALA A 22 -5.75 -14.41 -8.38
N LYS A 23 -7.05 -14.11 -8.37
CA LYS A 23 -7.82 -13.85 -7.16
C LYS A 23 -9.28 -14.22 -7.33
N PHE A 24 -9.88 -14.64 -6.23
CA PHE A 24 -11.28 -15.04 -6.18
C PHE A 24 -11.86 -14.72 -4.81
N TRP A 25 -13.13 -14.36 -4.82
CA TRP A 25 -13.92 -14.15 -3.62
C TRP A 25 -14.38 -15.50 -3.03
N PHE A 26 -14.41 -15.61 -1.71
CA PHE A 26 -14.88 -16.77 -0.95
C PHE A 26 -15.65 -16.31 0.31
N ASP A 27 -16.22 -17.25 1.06
CA ASP A 27 -17.08 -16.97 2.24
C ASP A 27 -18.20 -15.96 1.88
N ASP A 28 -19.05 -16.31 0.91
CA ASP A 28 -20.15 -15.46 0.41
C ASP A 28 -19.70 -14.03 -0.01
N ASN A 29 -18.55 -13.94 -0.68
CA ASN A 29 -17.90 -12.68 -1.09
C ASN A 29 -17.49 -11.75 0.06
N ARG A 30 -17.32 -12.30 1.26
CA ARG A 30 -16.81 -11.55 2.42
C ARG A 30 -15.30 -11.52 2.47
N SER A 31 -14.61 -12.42 1.78
CA SER A 31 -13.15 -12.47 1.76
C SER A 31 -12.62 -12.68 0.34
N LEU A 32 -11.47 -12.07 0.05
CA LEU A 32 -10.75 -12.22 -1.21
C LEU A 32 -9.44 -12.96 -0.95
N PHE A 33 -9.21 -14.04 -1.69
CA PHE A 33 -7.88 -14.65 -1.78
C PHE A 33 -7.12 -14.01 -2.94
N LYS A 34 -5.89 -13.55 -2.68
CA LYS A 34 -4.96 -13.03 -3.69
C LYS A 34 -3.73 -13.93 -3.73
N GLU A 35 -3.54 -14.68 -4.79
CA GLU A 35 -2.34 -15.49 -4.96
C GLU A 35 -1.11 -14.60 -5.20
N GLY A 36 -0.03 -14.88 -4.49
CA GLY A 36 1.25 -14.20 -4.69
C GLY A 36 2.05 -14.82 -5.84
N ARG A 37 2.86 -14.00 -6.52
CA ARG A 37 3.78 -14.53 -7.53
C ARG A 37 4.86 -15.38 -6.89
N VAL A 38 5.07 -16.58 -7.44
CA VAL A 38 6.14 -17.50 -7.02
C VAL A 38 7.50 -16.82 -7.09
N GLY A 39 8.34 -17.05 -6.07
CA GLY A 39 9.69 -16.47 -5.99
C GLY A 39 9.72 -14.98 -5.64
N THR A 40 8.59 -14.39 -5.24
CA THR A 40 8.52 -13.00 -4.78
C THR A 40 8.07 -12.92 -3.34
N GLY A 41 8.32 -11.77 -2.71
CA GLY A 41 7.87 -11.45 -1.37
C GLY A 41 6.51 -10.78 -1.27
N GLU A 42 5.67 -10.83 -2.31
CA GLU A 42 4.40 -10.09 -2.36
C GLU A 42 3.48 -10.39 -1.16
N ASN A 43 3.42 -11.64 -0.72
CA ASN A 43 2.51 -12.07 0.33
C ASN A 43 2.89 -11.50 1.70
N TRP A 44 4.16 -11.67 2.10
CA TRP A 44 4.61 -11.13 3.38
C TRP A 44 4.69 -9.61 3.35
N ALA A 45 5.01 -9.01 2.20
CA ALA A 45 5.05 -7.55 2.08
C ALA A 45 3.66 -6.93 2.32
N GLU A 46 2.60 -7.53 1.78
CA GLU A 46 1.22 -7.04 2.00
C GLU A 46 0.83 -7.08 3.48
N VAL A 47 1.07 -8.22 4.16
CA VAL A 47 0.75 -8.37 5.59
C VAL A 47 1.57 -7.43 6.45
N VAL A 48 2.89 -7.33 6.21
CA VAL A 48 3.77 -6.44 6.97
C VAL A 48 3.38 -4.98 6.78
N CYS A 49 3.02 -4.56 5.56
CA CYS A 49 2.57 -3.18 5.33
C CYS A 49 1.26 -2.86 6.05
N ALA A 50 0.34 -3.82 6.15
CA ALA A 50 -0.89 -3.66 6.92
C ALA A 50 -0.60 -3.49 8.43
N GLU A 51 0.31 -4.28 8.98
CA GLU A 51 0.72 -4.19 10.39
C GLU A 51 1.49 -2.90 10.69
N LEU A 52 2.30 -2.41 9.74
CA LEU A 52 2.94 -1.09 9.85
C LEU A 52 1.90 0.04 9.80
N ALA A 53 0.84 -0.11 9.00
CA ALA A 53 -0.27 0.84 8.97
C ALA A 53 -1.00 0.86 10.32
N GLU A 54 -1.27 -0.32 10.91
CA GLU A 54 -1.84 -0.46 12.26
C GLU A 54 -0.97 0.23 13.32
N LEU A 55 0.35 -0.01 13.32
CA LEU A 55 1.29 0.64 14.26
C LEU A 55 1.26 2.18 14.16
N LEU A 56 1.10 2.72 12.95
CA LEU A 56 0.96 4.16 12.74
C LEU A 56 -0.41 4.68 13.22
N GLY A 57 -1.43 3.82 13.24
CA GLY A 57 -2.83 4.15 13.50
C GLY A 57 -3.61 4.54 12.24
N LEU A 58 -3.16 4.09 11.07
CA LEU A 58 -3.79 4.35 9.79
C LEU A 58 -4.94 3.37 9.54
N PRO A 59 -6.06 3.81 8.96
CA PRO A 59 -7.12 2.91 8.51
C PRO A 59 -6.64 2.12 7.30
N HIS A 60 -6.65 0.79 7.39
CA HIS A 60 -6.11 -0.10 6.36
C HIS A 60 -7.00 -1.33 6.15
N ALA A 61 -6.92 -1.94 4.97
CA ALA A 61 -7.47 -3.27 4.75
C ALA A 61 -6.66 -4.32 5.53
N SER A 62 -7.32 -5.28 6.15
CA SER A 62 -6.64 -6.35 6.89
C SER A 62 -6.16 -7.44 5.94
N TYR A 63 -4.99 -8.02 6.23
CA TYR A 63 -4.42 -9.09 5.44
C TYR A 63 -3.86 -10.19 6.34
N ARG A 64 -4.09 -11.44 5.93
CA ARG A 64 -3.51 -12.62 6.57
C ARG A 64 -2.79 -13.46 5.53
N LEU A 65 -1.67 -14.06 5.88
CA LEU A 65 -1.04 -15.08 5.02
C LEU A 65 -2.02 -16.23 4.83
N ALA A 66 -2.11 -16.75 3.61
CA ALA A 66 -3.13 -17.72 3.27
C ALA A 66 -2.61 -18.82 2.35
N GLU A 67 -3.05 -20.04 2.59
CA GLU A 67 -2.83 -21.19 1.71
C GLU A 67 -4.16 -21.67 1.15
N PHE A 68 -4.15 -22.02 -0.13
CA PHE A 68 -5.28 -22.58 -0.85
C PHE A 68 -4.83 -23.87 -1.52
N VAL A 69 -5.55 -24.98 -1.28
CA VAL A 69 -5.25 -26.27 -1.91
C VAL A 69 -6.10 -26.44 -3.16
N ASP A 70 -5.44 -26.47 -4.31
CA ASP A 70 -6.05 -26.62 -5.63
C ASP A 70 -5.53 -27.89 -6.29
N GLN A 71 -6.40 -28.88 -6.51
CA GLN A 71 -6.03 -30.17 -7.11
C GLN A 71 -4.80 -30.82 -6.46
N GLY A 72 -4.71 -30.76 -5.12
CA GLY A 72 -3.59 -31.31 -4.35
C GLY A 72 -2.34 -30.44 -4.28
N HIS A 73 -2.32 -29.27 -4.92
CA HIS A 73 -1.21 -28.32 -4.88
C HIS A 73 -1.51 -27.15 -3.94
N VAL A 74 -0.54 -26.80 -3.09
CA VAL A 74 -0.64 -25.63 -2.20
C VAL A 74 -0.28 -24.37 -2.96
N ARG A 75 -1.21 -23.43 -3.04
CA ARG A 75 -1.05 -22.09 -3.59
C ARG A 75 -0.97 -21.09 -2.44
N ARG A 76 0.06 -20.25 -2.43
CA ARG A 76 0.33 -19.28 -1.36
C ARG A 76 -0.08 -17.87 -1.76
N GLY A 77 -0.79 -17.20 -0.86
CA GLY A 77 -1.31 -15.88 -1.10
C GLY A 77 -1.58 -15.12 0.19
N VAL A 78 -2.50 -14.18 0.09
CA VAL A 78 -3.10 -13.50 1.23
C VAL A 78 -4.62 -13.59 1.18
N SER A 79 -5.23 -13.61 2.35
CA SER A 79 -6.68 -13.43 2.53
C SER A 79 -6.95 -12.04 3.09
N THR A 80 -7.91 -11.34 2.49
CA THR A 80 -8.35 -10.03 2.97
C THR A 80 -9.87 -9.99 3.05
N PRO A 81 -10.46 -9.61 4.21
CA PRO A 81 -11.89 -9.34 4.29
C PRO A 81 -12.28 -8.17 3.38
N ASN A 82 -13.51 -8.20 2.88
CA ASN A 82 -14.09 -7.10 2.15
C ASN A 82 -14.32 -5.93 3.10
N PHE A 83 -13.55 -4.85 2.94
CA PHE A 83 -13.75 -3.63 3.72
C PHE A 83 -14.95 -2.80 3.23
N VAL A 84 -15.57 -3.17 2.10
CA VAL A 84 -16.75 -2.52 1.56
C VAL A 84 -17.99 -3.18 2.16
N PRO A 85 -18.83 -2.45 2.92
CA PRO A 85 -20.08 -2.99 3.43
C PRO A 85 -21.03 -3.44 2.31
N THR A 86 -21.92 -4.39 2.60
CA THR A 86 -22.85 -4.98 1.62
C THR A 86 -23.78 -3.95 0.96
N ASN A 87 -24.11 -2.86 1.65
CA ASN A 87 -24.95 -1.77 1.13
C ASN A 87 -24.13 -0.59 0.57
N ALA A 88 -22.84 -0.81 0.28
CA ALA A 88 -21.93 0.20 -0.22
C ALA A 88 -21.23 -0.29 -1.49
N ARG A 89 -20.54 0.63 -2.17
CA ARG A 89 -19.68 0.30 -3.32
C ARG A 89 -18.36 1.02 -3.25
N LEU A 90 -17.32 0.40 -3.78
CA LEU A 90 -16.01 1.02 -4.00
C LEU A 90 -16.02 1.78 -5.33
N VAL A 91 -15.51 3.01 -5.31
CA VAL A 91 -15.24 3.83 -6.49
C VAL A 91 -13.75 4.10 -6.52
N LEU A 92 -13.07 3.60 -7.54
CA LEU A 92 -11.62 3.67 -7.62
C LEU A 92 -11.14 5.03 -8.14
N GLY A 93 -9.89 5.39 -7.83
CA GLY A 93 -9.27 6.64 -8.26
C GLY A 93 -9.30 6.87 -9.78
N ASN A 94 -9.24 5.81 -10.60
CA ASN A 94 -9.35 5.88 -12.06
C ASN A 94 -10.74 6.41 -12.52
N GLU A 95 -11.79 6.15 -11.75
CA GLU A 95 -13.14 6.65 -12.01
C GLU A 95 -13.32 8.10 -11.54
N LEU A 96 -12.58 8.51 -10.52
CA LEU A 96 -12.61 9.86 -9.93
C LEU A 96 -11.77 10.85 -10.72
N ILE A 97 -10.64 10.38 -11.25
CA ILE A 97 -9.69 11.16 -12.03
C ILE A 97 -9.93 10.84 -13.50
N LYS A 98 -11.09 11.25 -14.01
CA LYS A 98 -11.39 11.15 -15.45
C LYS A 98 -10.65 12.24 -16.23
N PRO A 99 -10.15 11.94 -17.45
CA PRO A 99 -9.64 12.97 -18.35
C PRO A 99 -10.72 14.03 -18.63
N VAL A 100 -10.36 15.30 -18.55
CA VAL A 100 -11.21 16.40 -18.99
C VAL A 100 -11.22 16.38 -20.52
N ALA A 101 -12.33 15.91 -21.09
CA ALA A 101 -12.68 15.89 -22.52
C ALA A 101 -11.95 14.88 -23.45
N SER A 102 -12.80 14.06 -24.10
CA SER A 102 -12.68 13.49 -25.46
C SER A 102 -11.31 12.99 -25.91
N PHE A 103 -11.08 11.67 -25.87
CA PHE A 103 -10.66 10.87 -27.04
C PHE A 103 -10.72 9.40 -26.60
N GLU A 104 -11.61 8.63 -27.23
CA GLU A 104 -11.87 7.20 -26.99
C GLU A 104 -10.68 6.26 -27.31
N THR A 105 -9.49 6.80 -27.51
CA THR A 105 -8.29 6.04 -27.91
C THR A 105 -7.01 6.46 -27.20
N ALA A 106 -7.10 7.19 -26.08
CA ALA A 106 -5.92 7.46 -25.26
C ALA A 106 -5.37 6.14 -24.68
N VAL A 107 -4.21 5.72 -25.19
CA VAL A 107 -3.41 4.57 -24.76
C VAL A 107 -3.30 4.56 -23.23
N ARG A 108 -3.42 3.38 -22.60
CA ARG A 108 -3.37 3.16 -21.13
C ARG A 108 -2.26 3.95 -20.43
N GLN A 109 -1.13 4.17 -21.11
CA GLN A 109 0.02 4.93 -20.63
C GLN A 109 -0.24 6.45 -20.46
N ILE A 110 -1.03 7.06 -21.34
CA ILE A 110 -1.45 8.47 -21.24
C ILE A 110 -2.42 8.65 -20.05
N ARG A 111 -3.35 7.70 -19.89
CA ARG A 111 -4.30 7.71 -18.74
C ARG A 111 -3.59 7.60 -17.39
N ARG A 112 -2.48 6.86 -17.30
CA ARG A 112 -1.69 6.77 -16.06
C ARG A 112 -1.03 8.10 -15.69
N GLN A 113 -0.62 8.91 -16.66
CA GLN A 113 -0.04 10.23 -16.39
C GLN A 113 -1.07 11.24 -15.83
N GLU A 114 -2.36 10.98 -16.03
CA GLU A 114 -3.44 11.78 -15.45
C GLU A 114 -3.58 11.56 -13.93
N HIS A 115 -3.00 10.48 -13.39
CA HIS A 115 -2.92 10.19 -11.96
C HIS A 115 -1.88 11.09 -11.27
N THR A 116 -2.19 12.38 -11.22
CA THR A 116 -1.29 13.38 -10.65
C THR A 116 -1.58 13.65 -9.18
N ILE A 117 -0.54 14.01 -8.43
CA ILE A 117 -0.68 14.38 -7.01
C ILE A 117 -1.66 15.53 -6.80
N ARG A 118 -1.73 16.47 -7.74
CA ARG A 118 -2.67 17.60 -7.71
C ARG A 118 -4.12 17.12 -7.80
N ARG A 119 -4.42 16.14 -8.65
CA ARG A 119 -5.78 15.60 -8.83
C ARG A 119 -6.22 14.76 -7.64
N ILE A 120 -5.31 13.94 -7.08
CA ILE A 120 -5.55 13.27 -5.79
C ILE A 120 -5.91 14.31 -4.73
N ALA A 121 -5.09 15.36 -4.56
CA ALA A 121 -5.34 16.42 -3.60
C ALA A 121 -6.68 17.16 -3.84
N THR A 122 -7.08 17.39 -5.10
CA THR A 122 -8.38 17.99 -5.42
C THR A 122 -9.54 17.13 -4.91
N VAL A 123 -9.49 15.81 -5.14
CA VAL A 123 -10.50 14.87 -4.61
C VAL A 123 -10.50 14.92 -3.08
N MET A 124 -9.32 14.92 -2.45
CA MET A 124 -9.21 14.96 -0.98
C MET A 124 -9.68 16.27 -0.34
N LYS A 125 -9.83 17.35 -1.12
CA LYS A 125 -10.36 18.65 -0.66
C LYS A 125 -11.88 18.78 -0.75
N MET A 126 -12.58 17.79 -1.31
CA MET A 126 -14.04 17.84 -1.38
C MET A 126 -14.63 17.86 0.04
N SER A 127 -15.39 18.90 0.38
CA SER A 127 -15.97 19.08 1.73
C SER A 127 -16.96 17.97 2.11
N SER A 128 -17.56 17.32 1.11
CA SER A 128 -18.46 16.17 1.29
C SER A 128 -17.72 14.84 1.51
N LEU A 129 -16.40 14.81 1.34
CA LEU A 129 -15.61 13.61 1.52
C LEU A 129 -15.23 13.42 2.99
N LEU A 130 -15.75 12.35 3.57
CA LEU A 130 -15.51 11.97 4.96
C LEU A 130 -14.23 11.13 5.08
N PRO A 131 -13.63 11.06 6.30
CA PRO A 131 -12.64 10.04 6.63
C PRO A 131 -13.18 8.62 6.38
N PRO A 132 -12.34 7.59 6.44
CA PRO A 132 -12.80 6.22 6.29
C PRO A 132 -13.96 5.84 7.20
N LEU A 133 -14.87 5.06 6.62
CA LEU A 133 -16.09 4.63 7.29
C LEU A 133 -15.73 3.92 8.61
N ASP A 134 -16.47 4.23 9.67
CA ASP A 134 -16.28 3.69 11.02
C ASP A 134 -14.89 3.95 11.64
N TRP A 135 -14.12 4.89 11.07
CA TRP A 135 -12.82 5.32 11.60
C TRP A 135 -12.85 6.80 11.98
N THR A 136 -12.37 7.11 13.19
CA THR A 136 -12.27 8.48 13.69
C THR A 136 -10.83 8.97 13.54
N PRO A 137 -10.58 10.06 12.80
CA PRO A 137 -9.24 10.58 12.66
C PRO A 137 -8.69 11.07 14.01
N PRO A 138 -7.41 10.82 14.32
CA PRO A 138 -6.74 11.43 15.46
C PRO A 138 -6.78 12.96 15.40
N SER A 139 -6.71 13.60 16.58
CA SER A 139 -6.57 15.06 16.67
C SER A 139 -5.33 15.53 15.89
N GLY A 140 -5.51 16.45 14.94
CA GLY A 140 -4.45 16.94 14.04
C GLY A 140 -4.52 16.34 12.62
N VAL A 141 -5.28 15.26 12.41
CA VAL A 141 -5.55 14.70 11.08
C VAL A 141 -6.87 15.23 10.54
N GLU A 142 -6.80 16.27 9.72
CA GLU A 142 -7.99 16.91 9.17
C GLU A 142 -8.54 16.16 7.94
N GLY A 143 -9.69 15.51 8.13
CA GLY A 143 -10.49 14.92 7.05
C GLY A 143 -9.76 13.88 6.20
N ALA A 144 -10.24 13.69 4.97
CA ALA A 144 -9.63 12.76 4.02
C ALA A 144 -8.25 13.21 3.53
N GLY A 145 -8.00 14.51 3.44
CA GLY A 145 -6.70 15.08 3.05
C GLY A 145 -5.57 14.73 4.01
N GLY A 146 -5.77 14.96 5.32
CA GLY A 146 -4.82 14.55 6.34
C GLY A 146 -4.63 13.03 6.39
N THR A 147 -5.69 12.25 6.15
CA THR A 147 -5.62 10.78 6.09
C THR A 147 -4.79 10.30 4.90
N MET A 148 -5.01 10.87 3.71
CA MET A 148 -4.24 10.55 2.49
C MET A 148 -2.76 10.94 2.64
N ALA A 149 -2.44 12.02 3.38
CA ALA A 149 -1.05 12.32 3.72
C ALA A 149 -0.38 11.17 4.50
N GLY A 150 -1.11 10.52 5.40
CA GLY A 150 -0.66 9.32 6.11
C GLY A 150 -0.49 8.10 5.21
N TYR A 151 -1.37 7.91 4.22
CA TYR A 151 -1.21 6.84 3.23
C TYR A 151 0.05 7.04 2.39
N LEU A 152 0.36 8.26 1.96
CA LEU A 152 1.57 8.54 1.21
C LEU A 152 2.84 8.56 2.08
N LEU A 153 2.73 8.86 3.38
CA LEU A 153 3.80 8.61 4.34
C LEU A 153 4.12 7.11 4.39
N LEU A 154 3.08 6.26 4.53
CA LEU A 154 3.26 4.81 4.52
C LEU A 154 3.93 4.35 3.22
N ASP A 155 3.48 4.82 2.06
CA ASP A 155 4.11 4.49 0.76
C ASP A 155 5.58 4.89 0.69
N ALA A 156 5.95 6.05 1.27
CA ALA A 156 7.33 6.47 1.36
C ALA A 156 8.15 5.58 2.31
N LEU A 157 7.60 5.25 3.48
CA LEU A 157 8.24 4.38 4.47
C LEU A 157 8.52 2.98 3.90
N VAL A 158 7.52 2.36 3.29
CA VAL A 158 7.62 0.98 2.77
C VAL A 158 8.13 0.91 1.33
N ALA A 159 8.44 2.06 0.71
CA ALA A 159 8.82 2.19 -0.69
C ALA A 159 7.83 1.51 -1.65
N ASN A 160 6.53 1.80 -1.51
CA ASN A 160 5.48 1.23 -2.37
C ASN A 160 5.57 1.79 -3.80
N GLN A 161 5.95 0.94 -4.75
CA GLN A 161 6.20 1.35 -6.13
C GLN A 161 4.97 1.29 -7.04
N ASP A 162 3.81 0.95 -6.50
CA ASP A 162 2.60 0.69 -7.29
C ASP A 162 1.34 1.38 -6.77
N ARG A 163 1.47 2.54 -6.10
CA ARG A 163 0.32 3.41 -5.79
C ARG A 163 -0.23 4.07 -7.07
N HIS A 164 -0.98 3.31 -7.87
CA HIS A 164 -1.69 3.79 -9.05
C HIS A 164 -3.17 4.08 -8.73
N GLU A 165 -3.88 4.60 -9.72
CA GLU A 165 -5.25 5.09 -9.61
C GLU A 165 -6.29 4.02 -9.21
N GLU A 166 -5.96 2.73 -9.22
CA GLU A 166 -6.87 1.65 -8.78
C GLU A 166 -6.51 1.13 -7.37
N ASN A 167 -5.39 1.60 -6.80
CA ASN A 167 -4.94 1.23 -5.46
C ASN A 167 -5.35 2.27 -4.41
N TRP A 168 -6.35 3.08 -4.69
CA TRP A 168 -7.06 3.92 -3.72
C TRP A 168 -8.43 4.24 -4.27
N GLY A 169 -9.33 4.72 -3.41
CA GLY A 169 -10.69 5.03 -3.85
C GLY A 169 -11.56 5.54 -2.71
N LEU A 170 -12.86 5.58 -2.97
CA LEU A 170 -13.89 6.01 -2.05
C LEU A 170 -14.89 4.88 -1.82
N VAL A 171 -15.40 4.75 -0.61
CA VAL A 171 -16.59 3.96 -0.31
C VAL A 171 -17.80 4.88 -0.38
N VAL A 172 -18.76 4.53 -1.23
CA VAL A 172 -20.04 5.25 -1.36
C VAL A 172 -21.12 4.44 -0.66
N ARG A 173 -21.73 5.05 0.37
CA ARG A 173 -22.78 4.43 1.19
C ARG A 173 -23.84 5.46 1.49
N ASP A 174 -25.10 5.14 1.20
CA ASP A 174 -26.27 5.98 1.53
C ASP A 174 -26.11 7.45 1.06
N GLY A 175 -25.53 7.64 -0.14
CA GLY A 175 -25.28 8.96 -0.74
C GLY A 175 -24.08 9.73 -0.15
N ARG A 176 -23.38 9.17 0.83
CA ARG A 176 -22.18 9.76 1.44
C ARG A 176 -20.90 9.17 0.84
N LEU A 177 -19.85 9.98 0.83
CA LEU A 177 -18.53 9.62 0.31
C LEU A 177 -17.56 9.48 1.48
N TYR A 178 -16.92 8.32 1.59
CA TYR A 178 -15.89 8.04 2.57
C TYR A 178 -14.59 7.70 1.85
N LEU A 179 -13.45 8.17 2.32
CA LEU A 179 -12.16 7.68 1.82
C LEU A 179 -12.07 6.16 2.11
N ALA A 180 -11.63 5.33 1.16
CA ALA A 180 -11.39 3.93 1.47
C ALA A 180 -10.21 3.78 2.46
N PRO A 181 -10.19 2.76 3.33
CA PRO A 181 -8.97 2.39 4.04
C PRO A 181 -7.84 2.13 3.03
N THR A 182 -6.57 2.29 3.40
CA THR A 182 -5.47 2.00 2.47
C THR A 182 -5.37 0.50 2.16
N PHE A 183 -5.11 0.15 0.91
CA PHE A 183 -5.01 -1.25 0.44
C PHE A 183 -3.98 -1.40 -0.68
N ASP A 184 -3.68 -2.66 -1.04
CA ASP A 184 -2.73 -3.12 -2.08
C ASP A 184 -1.30 -2.54 -1.93
N HIS A 185 -0.53 -3.11 -1.00
CA HIS A 185 0.86 -2.72 -0.73
C HIS A 185 1.89 -3.80 -1.10
N ALA A 186 1.52 -4.86 -1.82
CA ALA A 186 2.39 -5.96 -2.20
C ALA A 186 3.62 -5.56 -3.03
N SER A 187 3.67 -4.33 -3.58
CA SER A 187 4.81 -3.77 -4.32
C SER A 187 5.74 -2.94 -3.44
N SER A 188 5.97 -3.39 -2.21
CA SER A 188 6.74 -2.70 -1.17
C SER A 188 7.90 -3.57 -0.66
N LEU A 189 8.73 -3.01 0.23
CA LEU A 189 9.72 -3.76 1.04
C LEU A 189 10.78 -4.55 0.25
N GLY A 190 11.04 -4.16 -0.99
CA GLY A 190 12.00 -4.87 -1.87
C GLY A 190 11.59 -6.31 -2.16
N ARG A 191 10.28 -6.60 -2.16
CA ARG A 191 9.69 -7.92 -2.39
C ARG A 191 10.15 -8.63 -3.66
N ASN A 192 10.56 -7.89 -4.69
CA ASN A 192 11.01 -8.40 -5.99
C ASN A 192 12.50 -8.74 -6.02
N GLU A 193 13.28 -8.29 -5.03
CA GLU A 193 14.72 -8.55 -4.99
C GLU A 193 14.99 -10.01 -4.63
N ARG A 194 16.07 -10.57 -5.19
CA ARG A 194 16.57 -11.88 -4.78
C ARG A 194 17.54 -11.73 -3.62
N ASP A 195 17.69 -12.76 -2.81
CA ASP A 195 18.53 -12.70 -1.61
C ASP A 195 20.00 -12.40 -1.91
N GLU A 196 20.53 -12.85 -3.04
CA GLU A 196 21.91 -12.50 -3.43
C GLU A 196 22.05 -11.00 -3.70
N VAL A 197 21.01 -10.38 -4.26
CA VAL A 197 20.97 -8.93 -4.52
C VAL A 197 20.77 -8.16 -3.22
N ARG A 198 19.87 -8.63 -2.34
CA ARG A 198 19.66 -8.05 -1.01
C ARG A 198 20.95 -8.04 -0.20
N ARG A 199 21.67 -9.17 -0.15
CA ARG A 199 22.96 -9.27 0.56
C ARG A 199 24.00 -8.30 0.00
N LYS A 200 24.16 -8.24 -1.33
CA LYS A 200 25.05 -7.27 -1.97
C LYS A 200 24.73 -5.82 -1.59
N LYS A 201 23.44 -5.48 -1.45
CA LYS A 201 22.99 -4.13 -1.05
C LYS A 201 23.20 -3.85 0.43
N LEU A 202 23.07 -4.86 1.28
CA LEU A 202 23.35 -4.76 2.72
C LEU A 202 24.84 -4.57 2.98
N ASP A 203 25.70 -5.30 2.23
CA ASP A 203 27.15 -5.25 2.38
C ASP A 203 27.80 -4.05 1.67
N ALA A 204 27.04 -3.32 0.83
CA ALA A 204 27.56 -2.21 0.04
C ALA A 204 27.89 -0.99 0.91
N THR A 205 29.13 -0.51 0.80
CA THR A 205 29.61 0.70 1.49
C THR A 205 29.21 1.98 0.75
N ALA A 206 29.13 1.94 -0.59
CA ALA A 206 28.70 3.07 -1.40
C ALA A 206 27.17 3.21 -1.36
N SER A 207 26.69 4.38 -0.94
CA SER A 207 25.26 4.67 -0.74
C SER A 207 24.38 4.37 -1.97
N ASP A 208 24.84 4.71 -3.18
CA ASP A 208 24.07 4.48 -4.42
C ASP A 208 23.85 2.99 -4.75
N HIS A 209 24.69 2.11 -4.22
CA HIS A 209 24.61 0.67 -4.39
C HIS A 209 23.95 -0.04 -3.21
N SER A 210 23.82 0.64 -2.07
CA SER A 210 23.26 0.08 -0.84
C SER A 210 21.74 0.13 -0.79
N VAL A 211 21.19 -0.30 0.35
CA VAL A 211 19.76 -0.15 0.68
C VAL A 211 19.30 1.31 0.58
N VAL A 212 20.19 2.27 0.89
CA VAL A 212 19.91 3.71 0.79
C VAL A 212 19.59 4.12 -0.64
N GLY A 213 20.49 3.81 -1.58
CA GLY A 213 20.28 4.09 -3.01
C GLY A 213 19.12 3.29 -3.59
N TYR A 214 18.79 2.11 -3.04
CA TYR A 214 17.59 1.38 -3.44
C TYR A 214 16.32 2.12 -3.03
N ALA A 215 16.19 2.47 -1.75
CA ALA A 215 15.02 3.11 -1.18
C ALA A 215 14.75 4.50 -1.81
N ARG A 216 15.80 5.31 -1.99
CA ARG A 216 15.71 6.65 -2.60
C ARG A 216 15.20 6.64 -4.04
N ARG A 217 15.39 5.54 -4.78
CA ARG A 217 14.97 5.42 -6.19
C ARG A 217 13.54 4.92 -6.35
N ALA A 218 12.84 4.55 -5.28
CA ALA A 218 11.49 4.03 -5.35
C ALA A 218 10.53 5.06 -5.97
N ARG A 219 10.01 4.75 -7.16
CA ARG A 219 9.04 5.58 -7.88
C ARG A 219 7.62 5.10 -7.59
N SER A 220 6.78 6.00 -7.07
CA SER A 220 5.32 5.80 -6.96
C SER A 220 4.69 5.71 -8.36
N GLN A 221 3.42 5.34 -8.52
CA GLN A 221 2.69 5.53 -9.79
C GLN A 221 1.91 6.85 -9.82
N ILE A 222 2.41 7.85 -9.09
CA ILE A 222 1.84 9.20 -9.02
C ILE A 222 2.74 10.15 -9.82
N PHE A 223 2.13 11.07 -10.55
CA PHE A 223 2.82 12.01 -11.42
C PHE A 223 2.73 13.45 -10.90
N SER A 224 3.73 14.27 -11.20
CA SER A 224 3.66 15.72 -11.07
C SER A 224 2.85 16.33 -12.20
N SER A 225 2.53 17.62 -12.09
CA SER A 225 1.72 18.33 -13.10
C SER A 225 2.45 18.50 -14.44
N ASP A 226 3.78 18.35 -14.47
CA ASP A 226 4.64 18.39 -15.66
C ASP A 226 4.85 16.99 -16.30
N GLY A 227 4.19 15.95 -15.76
CA GLY A 227 4.24 14.59 -16.30
C GLY A 227 5.40 13.73 -15.80
N ALA A 228 6.24 14.22 -14.88
CA ALA A 228 7.29 13.41 -14.28
C ALA A 228 6.72 12.42 -13.23
N ARG A 229 7.26 11.20 -13.20
CA ARG A 229 6.88 10.18 -12.21
C ARG A 229 7.58 10.45 -10.88
N LEU A 230 6.80 10.67 -9.82
CA LEU A 230 7.33 11.06 -8.51
C LEU A 230 7.97 9.87 -7.78
N THR A 231 9.04 10.12 -7.02
CA THR A 231 9.40 9.14 -5.96
C THR A 231 8.28 9.04 -4.93
N THR A 232 8.26 7.97 -4.15
CA THR A 232 7.35 7.87 -3.00
C THR A 232 7.56 9.02 -2.01
N HIS A 233 8.82 9.41 -1.77
CA HIS A 233 9.20 10.57 -0.95
C HIS A 233 8.72 11.90 -1.54
N ASP A 234 8.86 12.11 -2.85
CA ASP A 234 8.39 13.33 -3.51
C ASP A 234 6.86 13.40 -3.47
N ALA A 235 6.15 12.29 -3.70
CA ALA A 235 4.71 12.22 -3.59
C ALA A 235 4.23 12.61 -2.17
N PHE A 236 4.90 12.10 -1.14
CA PHE A 236 4.67 12.53 0.24
C PHE A 236 4.98 14.02 0.43
N ARG A 237 6.13 14.53 -0.02
CA ARG A 237 6.48 15.96 0.09
C ARG A 237 5.42 16.86 -0.54
N HIS A 238 4.92 16.50 -1.72
CA HIS A 238 3.88 17.25 -2.42
C HIS A 238 2.55 17.25 -1.66
N ILE A 239 2.10 16.10 -1.11
CA ILE A 239 0.84 16.05 -0.35
C ILE A 239 0.98 16.79 1.00
N SER A 240 2.15 16.72 1.62
CA SER A 240 2.45 17.40 2.89
C SER A 240 2.42 18.91 2.75
N ALA A 241 2.85 19.45 1.61
CA ALA A 241 2.70 20.88 1.33
C ALA A 241 1.23 21.33 1.21
N ILE A 242 0.30 20.41 0.90
CA ILE A 242 -1.12 20.69 0.75
C ILE A 242 -1.89 20.46 2.05
N PHE A 243 -1.51 19.43 2.82
CA PHE A 243 -2.14 19.04 4.08
C PHE A 243 -1.11 18.97 5.23
N PRO A 244 -0.50 20.11 5.60
CA PRO A 244 0.65 20.15 6.49
C PRO A 244 0.36 19.63 7.91
N SER A 245 -0.81 19.94 8.49
CA SER A 245 -1.18 19.48 9.83
C SER A 245 -1.23 17.95 9.92
N GLY A 246 -1.90 17.30 8.96
CA GLY A 246 -1.99 15.84 8.89
C GLY A 246 -0.63 15.21 8.63
N ALA A 247 0.16 15.77 7.70
CA ALA A 247 1.51 15.28 7.42
C ALA A 247 2.42 15.35 8.65
N GLN A 248 2.39 16.48 9.38
CA GLN A 248 3.18 16.64 10.60
C GLN A 248 2.77 15.62 11.66
N PHE A 249 1.46 15.42 11.87
CA PHE A 249 0.97 14.39 12.79
C PHE A 249 1.54 13.01 12.47
N TRP A 250 1.51 12.60 11.19
CA TRP A 250 2.03 11.28 10.79
C TRP A 250 3.56 11.18 10.90
N LEU A 251 4.29 12.27 10.66
CA LEU A 251 5.73 12.32 10.92
C LEU A 251 6.04 12.17 12.41
N ASP A 252 5.28 12.83 13.28
CA ASP A 252 5.43 12.69 14.73
C ASP A 252 5.15 11.25 15.17
N ARG A 253 4.09 10.62 14.64
CA ARG A 253 3.79 9.19 14.87
C ARG A 253 4.93 8.29 14.40
N LEU A 254 5.45 8.50 13.19
CA LEU A 254 6.60 7.75 12.67
C LEU A 254 7.86 7.94 13.54
N GLY A 255 8.05 9.13 14.10
CA GLY A 255 9.12 9.45 15.04
C GLY A 255 9.14 8.53 16.27
N THR A 256 7.97 8.04 16.70
CA THR A 256 7.85 7.12 17.84
C THR A 256 8.25 5.68 17.54
N LEU A 257 8.29 5.29 16.25
CA LEU A 257 8.68 3.95 15.84
C LEU A 257 10.20 3.82 15.84
N SER A 258 10.71 2.62 16.12
CA SER A 258 12.14 2.31 16.17
C SER A 258 12.48 1.14 15.25
N GLU A 259 13.77 0.87 15.05
CA GLU A 259 14.20 -0.35 14.38
C GLU A 259 13.63 -1.60 15.07
N ALA A 260 13.56 -1.61 16.40
CA ALA A 260 12.96 -2.71 17.16
C ALA A 260 11.49 -2.91 16.78
N SER A 261 10.71 -1.83 16.64
CA SER A 261 9.32 -1.89 16.19
C SER A 261 9.19 -2.55 14.82
N PHE A 262 10.10 -2.25 13.88
CA PHE A 262 10.11 -2.85 12.55
C PHE A 262 10.53 -4.33 12.57
N ARG A 263 11.55 -4.65 13.37
CA ARG A 263 12.00 -6.04 13.59
C ARG A 263 10.89 -6.88 14.21
N ASP A 264 10.17 -6.35 15.19
CA ASP A 264 9.07 -7.05 15.84
C ASP A 264 7.99 -7.46 14.83
N VAL A 265 7.55 -6.55 13.96
CA VAL A 265 6.58 -6.85 12.89
C VAL A 265 7.14 -7.88 11.93
N LEU A 266 8.36 -7.68 11.43
CA LEU A 266 8.92 -8.60 10.44
C LEU A 266 9.15 -9.99 11.03
N ASN A 267 9.58 -10.11 12.28
CA ASN A 267 9.78 -11.39 12.97
C ASN A 267 8.48 -12.18 13.18
N GLN A 268 7.32 -11.52 13.06
CA GLN A 268 6.06 -12.24 13.06
C GLN A 268 5.81 -13.04 11.77
N VAL A 269 6.42 -12.71 10.64
CA VAL A 269 6.27 -13.52 9.42
C VAL A 269 6.89 -14.92 9.64
N PRO A 270 6.24 -16.03 9.27
CA PRO A 270 6.84 -17.37 9.40
C PRO A 270 8.11 -17.55 8.52
N ASN A 271 9.05 -18.37 8.98
CA ASN A 271 10.37 -18.55 8.34
C ASN A 271 10.31 -19.16 6.93
N ASP A 272 9.27 -19.91 6.62
CA ASP A 272 9.04 -20.49 5.30
C ASP A 272 8.35 -19.52 4.33
N TRP A 273 8.01 -18.31 4.78
CA TRP A 273 7.41 -17.25 3.96
C TRP A 273 8.38 -16.12 3.63
N ILE A 274 9.40 -15.90 4.47
CA ILE A 274 10.42 -14.87 4.27
C ILE A 274 11.77 -15.39 4.75
N SER A 275 12.81 -15.14 3.95
CA SER A 275 14.19 -15.47 4.36
C SER A 275 14.74 -14.44 5.34
N GLU A 276 15.75 -14.83 6.12
CA GLU A 276 16.42 -13.93 7.04
C GLU A 276 17.04 -12.71 6.32
N THR A 277 17.59 -12.93 5.12
CA THR A 277 18.15 -11.83 4.32
C THR A 277 17.08 -10.88 3.81
N ALA A 278 15.87 -11.38 3.50
CA ALA A 278 14.73 -10.53 3.16
C ALA A 278 14.22 -9.73 4.37
N ARG A 279 14.18 -10.33 5.56
CA ARG A 279 13.86 -9.61 6.82
C ARG A 279 14.83 -8.47 7.04
N GLU A 280 16.14 -8.75 7.06
CA GLU A 280 17.16 -7.73 7.32
C GLU A 280 17.11 -6.60 6.29
N PHE A 281 16.97 -6.94 5.01
CA PHE A 281 16.84 -5.94 3.94
C PHE A 281 15.64 -5.02 4.15
N ALA A 282 14.47 -5.58 4.48
CA ALA A 282 13.26 -4.79 4.71
C ALA A 282 13.38 -3.91 5.97
N VAL A 283 13.97 -4.41 7.06
CA VAL A 283 14.28 -3.60 8.26
C VAL A 283 15.16 -2.42 7.90
N GLN A 284 16.29 -2.66 7.25
CA GLN A 284 17.23 -1.59 6.88
C GLN A 284 16.59 -0.56 5.94
N MET A 285 15.70 -1.00 5.06
CA MET A 285 14.96 -0.11 4.18
C MET A 285 13.97 0.78 4.96
N LEU A 286 13.25 0.21 5.93
CA LEU A 286 12.34 0.95 6.81
C LEU A 286 13.10 1.97 7.67
N VAL A 287 14.23 1.58 8.25
CA VAL A 287 15.12 2.49 9.02
C VAL A 287 15.61 3.63 8.14
N THR A 288 16.12 3.31 6.95
CA THR A 288 16.59 4.28 5.96
C THR A 288 15.50 5.29 5.60
N ASN A 289 14.33 4.81 5.19
CA ASN A 289 13.23 5.68 4.79
C ASN A 289 12.69 6.51 5.96
N ARG A 290 12.62 5.92 7.16
CA ARG A 290 12.25 6.65 8.37
C ARG A 290 13.19 7.82 8.63
N LEU A 291 14.51 7.60 8.57
CA LEU A 291 15.49 8.68 8.75
C LEU A 291 15.28 9.77 7.69
N ALA A 292 15.19 9.40 6.42
CA ALA A 292 14.99 10.35 5.33
C ALA A 292 13.66 11.13 5.41
N LEU A 293 12.60 10.53 5.98
CA LEU A 293 11.31 11.20 6.18
C LEU A 293 11.34 12.19 7.36
N LEU A 294 12.13 11.90 8.40
CA LEU A 294 12.23 12.72 9.61
C LEU A 294 13.33 13.81 9.51
N GLU A 295 14.21 13.71 8.52
CA GLU A 295 15.16 14.77 8.17
C GLU A 295 14.40 15.96 7.55
N LYS A 296 14.64 17.16 8.08
CA LYS A 296 14.02 18.42 7.66
C LYS A 296 14.69 19.02 6.43
#